data_AF-A0A8T8HYP9-F1
#
_entry.id   AF-A0A8T8HYP9-F1
#
_cell.length_a   1.000
_cell.length_b   1.000
_cell.length_c   1.000
_cell.angle_alpha   90.00
_cell.angle_beta   90.00
_cell.angle_gamma   90.00
#
_symmetry.space_group_name_H-M   'P 1'
#
loop_
_entity.id
_entity.type
_entity.pdbx_description
1 polymer ?
#
loop_
_entity_poly.entity_id
_entity_poly.type
_entity_poly.pdbx_seq_one_letter_code
_entity_poly.pdbx_strand_id
1 'polypeptide(L)'
;GQGGAGWQPAGDRAPDVGGRPAGWRGGAELGWEWSPQAWAVVRVEGFPDLRERAHRVAQGLDTSVTTPVTAPFTLAPGEPVPPLRLAGVRVPVRPDVELASVLLTAGDSPEAPVLSVALRTDGLPGRDLPEEERIAGRPAASSDSRVTVLDPSGRFAVRVEVGRGDATAFGGRAGLAALAAATTPVPDPADRGTWVADPLTGP
;
A
#
# COMPACT_ATOMS: atom_id res chain seq x y z
N GLY A 1 -1.57 -11.47 0.59
CA GLY A 1 -2.10 -12.27 -0.52
C GLY A 1 -1.19 -13.46 -0.70
N GLN A 2 -1.70 -14.62 -1.13
CA GLN A 2 -0.88 -15.81 -1.36
C GLN A 2 -0.14 -15.67 -2.70
N GLY A 3 1.19 -15.72 -2.69
CA GLY A 3 2.05 -15.66 -3.89
C GLY A 3 3.43 -16.26 -3.58
N GLY A 4 4.08 -16.82 -4.59
CA GLY A 4 5.37 -17.50 -4.50
C GLY A 4 5.57 -18.50 -5.64
N ALA A 5 6.81 -18.97 -5.85
CA ALA A 5 7.12 -19.99 -6.85
C ALA A 5 6.28 -21.26 -6.59
N GLY A 6 5.43 -21.63 -7.55
CA GLY A 6 4.54 -22.79 -7.45
C GLY A 6 3.15 -22.51 -6.85
N TRP A 7 2.83 -21.26 -6.50
CA TRP A 7 1.45 -20.90 -6.15
C TRP A 7 0.53 -21.00 -7.38
N GLN A 8 -0.70 -21.49 -7.18
CA GLN A 8 -1.80 -21.43 -8.16
C GLN A 8 -3.08 -21.00 -7.42
N PRO A 9 -3.97 -20.21 -8.04
CA PRO A 9 -5.21 -19.79 -7.42
C PRO A 9 -6.09 -21.01 -7.14
N ALA A 10 -6.38 -21.26 -5.87
CA ALA A 10 -7.33 -22.28 -5.47
C ALA A 10 -8.77 -21.85 -5.83
N GLY A 11 -9.45 -22.62 -6.68
CA GLY A 11 -10.87 -22.46 -7.00
C GLY A 11 -11.23 -22.88 -8.43
N ASP A 12 -12.39 -22.38 -8.92
CA ASP A 12 -12.92 -22.76 -10.24
C ASP A 12 -11.98 -22.26 -11.35
N ARG A 13 -11.86 -23.05 -12.42
CA ARG A 13 -11.13 -22.60 -13.62
C ARG A 13 -11.82 -21.38 -14.23
N ALA A 14 -11.03 -20.38 -14.61
CA ALA A 14 -11.49 -19.23 -15.38
C ALA A 14 -11.04 -19.34 -16.84
N PRO A 15 -11.66 -18.59 -17.78
CA PRO A 15 -11.08 -18.42 -19.11
C PRO A 15 -9.70 -17.76 -18.99
N ASP A 16 -8.76 -18.19 -19.83
CA ASP A 16 -7.40 -17.67 -19.83
C ASP A 16 -7.36 -16.14 -20.03
N VAL A 17 -6.35 -15.49 -19.47
CA VAL A 17 -6.10 -14.05 -19.61
C VAL A 17 -4.84 -13.86 -20.44
N GLY A 18 -4.95 -13.28 -21.63
CA GLY A 18 -3.79 -13.11 -22.52
C GLY A 18 -3.09 -14.43 -22.89
N GLY A 19 -3.84 -15.54 -22.98
CA GLY A 19 -3.30 -16.88 -23.24
C GLY A 19 -2.60 -17.53 -22.03
N ARG A 20 -2.74 -16.98 -20.84
CA ARG A 20 -2.17 -17.51 -19.60
C ARG A 20 -3.25 -18.14 -18.69
N PRO A 21 -2.89 -19.17 -17.92
CA PRO A 21 -3.83 -19.82 -17.00
C PRO A 21 -4.43 -18.84 -15.99
N ALA A 22 -5.73 -18.99 -15.75
CA ALA A 22 -6.47 -18.19 -14.78
C ALA A 22 -7.46 -19.03 -13.95
N GLY A 23 -7.77 -18.56 -12.74
CA GLY A 23 -8.68 -19.22 -11.80
C GLY A 23 -9.44 -18.24 -10.92
N TRP A 24 -10.69 -18.56 -10.62
CA TRP A 24 -11.54 -17.82 -9.70
C TRP A 24 -11.23 -18.18 -8.25
N ARG A 25 -11.20 -17.18 -7.37
CA ARG A 25 -11.07 -17.33 -5.92
C ARG A 25 -12.26 -16.67 -5.24
N GLY A 26 -12.83 -17.33 -4.22
CA GLY A 26 -13.80 -16.72 -3.31
C GLY A 26 -14.89 -15.85 -3.97
N GLY A 27 -15.59 -16.39 -4.97
CA GLY A 27 -16.60 -15.65 -5.74
C GLY A 27 -16.03 -15.03 -7.02
N ALA A 28 -15.76 -13.72 -7.01
CA ALA A 28 -15.40 -12.92 -8.20
C ALA A 28 -13.98 -12.34 -8.19
N GLU A 29 -13.10 -12.84 -7.32
CA GLU A 29 -11.66 -12.55 -7.41
C GLU A 29 -11.06 -13.44 -8.50
N LEU A 30 -10.39 -12.86 -9.49
CA LEU A 30 -9.71 -13.58 -10.56
C LEU A 30 -8.20 -13.52 -10.33
N GLY A 31 -7.55 -14.68 -10.23
CA GLY A 31 -6.10 -14.80 -10.29
C GLY A 31 -5.67 -15.29 -11.67
N TRP A 32 -4.62 -14.70 -12.25
CA TRP A 32 -4.00 -15.20 -13.49
C TRP A 32 -2.48 -15.08 -13.44
N GLU A 33 -1.80 -15.95 -14.18
CA GLU A 33 -0.35 -15.92 -14.30
C GLU A 33 0.05 -14.84 -15.33
N TRP A 34 0.77 -13.80 -14.93
CA TRP A 34 1.18 -12.73 -15.86
C TRP A 34 2.62 -12.92 -16.38
N SER A 35 3.46 -13.63 -15.63
CA SER A 35 4.75 -14.16 -16.08
C SER A 35 5.01 -15.50 -15.39
N PRO A 36 5.95 -16.35 -15.87
CA PRO A 36 6.19 -17.65 -15.27
C PRO A 36 6.38 -17.55 -13.76
N GLN A 37 5.53 -18.24 -13.00
CA GLN A 37 5.49 -18.24 -11.53
C GLN A 37 5.11 -16.90 -10.86
N ALA A 38 4.69 -15.90 -11.62
CA ALA A 38 4.20 -14.62 -11.11
C ALA A 38 2.71 -14.47 -11.39
N TRP A 39 1.96 -14.21 -10.33
CA TRP A 39 0.51 -14.15 -10.37
C TRP A 39 0.00 -12.76 -10.06
N ALA A 40 -1.02 -12.35 -10.80
CA ALA A 40 -1.77 -11.14 -10.59
C ALA A 40 -3.18 -11.52 -10.12
N VAL A 41 -3.81 -10.62 -9.38
CA VAL A 41 -5.16 -10.80 -8.86
C VAL A 41 -5.95 -9.53 -9.12
N VAL A 42 -7.17 -9.70 -9.62
CA VAL A 42 -8.14 -8.61 -9.75
C VAL A 42 -9.40 -8.96 -8.98
N ARG A 43 -9.89 -7.99 -8.21
CA ARG A 43 -11.16 -8.07 -7.49
C ARG A 43 -12.02 -6.89 -7.89
N VAL A 44 -13.25 -7.18 -8.26
CA VAL A 44 -14.26 -6.19 -8.64
C VAL A 44 -15.42 -6.30 -7.67
N GLU A 45 -15.98 -5.17 -7.27
CA GLU A 45 -17.09 -5.07 -6.32
C GLU A 45 -18.11 -4.04 -6.80
N GLY A 46 -19.35 -4.12 -6.31
CA GLY A 46 -20.38 -3.10 -6.56
C GLY A 46 -21.05 -3.17 -7.94
N PHE A 47 -20.87 -4.25 -8.69
CA PHE A 47 -21.51 -4.48 -9.99
C PHE A 47 -22.28 -5.81 -10.01
N PRO A 48 -23.32 -5.96 -10.84
CA PRO A 48 -24.04 -7.23 -10.96
C PRO A 48 -23.23 -8.31 -11.70
N ASP A 49 -22.27 -7.93 -12.55
CA ASP A 49 -21.51 -8.79 -13.47
C ASP A 49 -20.05 -8.99 -13.02
N LEU A 50 -19.82 -9.23 -11.72
CA LEU A 50 -18.48 -9.16 -11.11
C LEU A 50 -17.42 -10.04 -11.82
N ARG A 51 -17.73 -11.31 -12.13
CA ARG A 51 -16.79 -12.23 -12.79
C ARG A 51 -16.44 -11.75 -14.20
N GLU A 52 -17.43 -11.46 -15.04
CA GLU A 52 -17.19 -10.97 -16.41
C GLU A 52 -16.38 -9.66 -16.40
N ARG A 53 -16.69 -8.75 -15.48
CA ARG A 53 -15.98 -7.49 -15.32
C ARG A 53 -14.55 -7.69 -14.85
N ALA A 54 -14.32 -8.56 -13.86
CA ALA A 54 -12.98 -8.92 -13.41
C ALA A 54 -12.14 -9.51 -14.56
N HIS A 55 -12.71 -10.39 -15.37
CA HIS A 55 -12.02 -10.97 -16.53
C HIS A 55 -11.68 -9.91 -17.58
N ARG A 56 -12.62 -9.03 -17.94
CA ARG A 56 -12.37 -7.92 -18.87
C ARG A 56 -11.29 -6.96 -18.37
N VAL A 57 -11.28 -6.64 -17.08
CA VAL A 57 -10.21 -5.82 -16.48
C VAL A 57 -8.87 -6.54 -16.62
N ALA A 58 -8.79 -7.82 -16.29
CA ALA A 58 -7.56 -8.60 -16.42
C ALA A 58 -7.06 -8.65 -17.88
N GLN A 59 -7.95 -8.81 -18.85
CA GLN A 59 -7.61 -8.79 -20.28
C GLN A 59 -7.11 -7.42 -20.78
N GLY A 60 -7.55 -6.33 -20.14
CA GLY A 60 -7.13 -4.97 -20.49
C GLY A 60 -5.78 -4.56 -19.88
N LEU A 61 -5.18 -5.38 -19.02
CA LEU A 61 -3.89 -5.08 -18.40
C LEU A 61 -2.74 -5.52 -19.31
N ASP A 62 -1.89 -4.57 -19.68
CA ASP A 62 -0.63 -4.85 -20.34
C ASP A 62 0.45 -5.16 -19.30
N THR A 63 0.83 -6.42 -19.18
CA THR A 63 1.87 -6.88 -18.25
C THR A 63 3.26 -6.91 -18.88
N SER A 64 3.39 -6.45 -20.13
CA SER A 64 4.69 -6.33 -20.84
C SER A 64 5.39 -5.01 -20.55
N VAL A 65 4.68 -4.02 -19.99
CA VAL A 65 5.23 -2.72 -19.63
C VAL A 65 5.74 -2.75 -18.19
N THR A 66 7.05 -2.62 -18.02
CA THR A 66 7.72 -2.50 -16.71
C THR A 66 7.77 -1.04 -16.26
N THR A 67 6.62 -0.37 -16.16
CA THR A 67 6.60 0.94 -15.48
C THR A 67 6.77 0.68 -13.99
N PRO A 68 7.84 1.17 -13.36
CA PRO A 68 8.02 1.01 -11.93
C PRO A 68 6.82 1.60 -11.19
N VAL A 69 6.37 0.91 -10.16
CA VAL A 69 5.37 1.48 -9.26
C VAL A 69 6.03 2.63 -8.53
N THR A 70 5.41 3.82 -8.56
CA THR A 70 5.97 5.00 -7.91
C THR A 70 5.16 5.42 -6.68
N ALA A 71 5.79 6.14 -5.76
CA ALA A 71 5.19 6.66 -4.53
C ALA A 71 5.45 8.17 -4.36
N PRO A 72 4.52 8.92 -3.73
CA PRO A 72 4.65 10.36 -3.48
C PRO A 72 5.54 10.70 -2.27
N PHE A 73 6.31 9.74 -1.75
CA PHE A 73 7.19 9.93 -0.61
C PHE A 73 8.29 8.87 -0.58
N THR A 74 9.36 9.17 0.15
CA THR A 74 10.39 8.21 0.58
C THR A 74 10.21 7.87 2.06
N LEU A 75 10.80 6.74 2.44
CA LEU A 75 10.82 6.15 3.77
C LEU A 75 12.26 5.74 4.06
N ALA A 76 12.80 6.23 5.16
CA ALA A 76 14.06 5.76 5.71
C ALA A 76 13.79 5.06 7.05
N PRO A 77 13.24 3.82 7.05
CA PRO A 77 12.95 3.11 8.29
C PRO A 77 14.25 2.91 9.08
N GLY A 78 14.19 3.22 10.37
CA GLY A 78 15.25 2.99 11.34
C GLY A 78 14.69 2.36 12.61
N GLU A 79 15.54 2.10 13.58
CA GLU A 79 15.13 1.57 14.89
C GLU A 79 14.00 2.43 15.50
N PRO A 80 12.95 1.82 16.09
CA PRO A 80 12.77 0.40 16.41
C PRO A 80 12.03 -0.42 15.33
N VAL A 81 11.97 0.07 14.09
CA VAL A 81 11.23 -0.58 13.00
C VAL A 81 12.08 -1.73 12.43
N PRO A 82 11.55 -2.97 12.36
CA PRO A 82 12.28 -4.07 11.73
C PRO A 82 12.45 -3.83 10.22
N PRO A 83 13.34 -4.59 9.54
CA PRO A 83 13.46 -4.51 8.09
C PRO A 83 12.12 -4.71 7.39
N LEU A 84 11.74 -3.74 6.55
CA LEU A 84 10.49 -3.75 5.80
C LEU A 84 10.74 -4.10 4.33
N ARG A 85 9.74 -4.73 3.71
CA ARG A 85 9.68 -4.92 2.26
C ARG A 85 8.44 -4.26 1.69
N LEU A 86 8.56 -3.76 0.46
CA LEU A 86 7.43 -3.28 -0.31
C LEU A 86 6.51 -4.46 -0.69
N ALA A 87 5.29 -4.46 -0.16
CA ALA A 87 4.25 -5.42 -0.52
C ALA A 87 3.35 -4.90 -1.65
N GLY A 88 3.30 -3.57 -1.84
CA GLY A 88 2.58 -2.94 -2.96
C GLY A 88 2.34 -1.46 -2.74
N VAL A 89 1.72 -0.81 -3.73
CA VAL A 89 1.28 0.58 -3.64
C VAL A 89 -0.18 0.66 -4.09
N ARG A 90 -0.99 1.38 -3.32
CA ARG A 90 -2.38 1.68 -3.63
C ARG A 90 -2.47 3.15 -4.03
N VAL A 91 -2.93 3.39 -5.24
CA VAL A 91 -3.20 4.75 -5.75
C VAL A 91 -4.70 4.83 -6.02
N PRO A 92 -5.45 5.69 -5.30
CA PRO A 92 -6.87 5.86 -5.58
C PRO A 92 -7.07 6.47 -6.96
N VAL A 93 -8.13 6.03 -7.65
CA VAL A 93 -8.51 6.55 -8.98
C VAL A 93 -8.90 8.02 -8.91
N ARG A 94 -9.48 8.45 -7.77
CA ARG A 94 -9.84 9.83 -7.47
C ARG A 94 -9.25 10.20 -6.10
N PRO A 95 -8.08 10.86 -6.08
CA PRO A 95 -7.45 11.24 -4.83
C PRO A 95 -8.15 12.48 -4.25
N ASP A 96 -9.25 12.29 -3.51
CA ASP A 96 -9.89 13.40 -2.79
C ASP A 96 -9.11 13.75 -1.51
N VAL A 97 -8.59 12.72 -0.84
CA VAL A 97 -8.00 12.83 0.50
C VAL A 97 -6.66 12.10 0.60
N GLU A 98 -6.60 10.85 0.15
CA GLU A 98 -5.36 10.06 0.10
C GLU A 98 -4.76 10.17 -1.30
N LEU A 99 -3.49 10.55 -1.41
CA LEU A 99 -2.78 10.63 -2.68
C LEU A 99 -2.30 9.24 -3.12
N ALA A 100 -1.69 8.51 -2.19
CA ALA A 100 -1.32 7.11 -2.33
C ALA A 100 -1.03 6.50 -0.96
N SER A 101 -1.02 5.16 -0.91
CA SER A 101 -0.48 4.40 0.22
C SER A 101 0.49 3.33 -0.24
N VAL A 102 1.60 3.21 0.48
CA VAL A 102 2.58 2.14 0.35
C VAL A 102 2.26 1.07 1.38
N LEU A 103 2.15 -0.19 0.93
CA LEU A 103 1.93 -1.35 1.79
C LEU A 103 3.28 -2.00 2.08
N LEU A 104 3.59 -2.20 3.36
CA LEU A 104 4.85 -2.76 3.82
C LEU A 104 4.62 -4.02 4.66
N THR A 105 5.51 -5.00 4.51
CA THR A 105 5.50 -6.25 5.28
C THR A 105 6.81 -6.44 6.03
N ALA A 106 6.74 -7.02 7.23
CA ALA A 106 7.90 -7.40 8.05
C ALA A 106 8.30 -8.89 7.84
N GLY A 107 7.80 -9.55 6.80
CA GLY A 107 8.14 -10.94 6.50
C GLY A 107 7.82 -11.39 5.08
N ASP A 108 8.34 -12.56 4.72
CA ASP A 108 8.25 -13.14 3.37
C ASP A 108 7.01 -14.04 3.17
N SER A 109 6.23 -14.24 4.24
CA SER A 109 5.01 -15.05 4.20
C SER A 109 3.80 -14.23 3.74
N PRO A 110 2.84 -14.81 3.01
CA PRO A 110 1.57 -14.16 2.67
C PRO A 110 0.69 -13.81 3.89
N GLU A 111 0.97 -14.41 5.04
CA GLU A 111 0.32 -14.17 6.33
C GLU A 111 1.09 -13.16 7.19
N ALA A 112 2.25 -12.68 6.71
CA ALA A 112 3.04 -11.71 7.43
C ALA A 112 2.20 -10.44 7.74
N PRO A 113 2.47 -9.80 8.88
CA PRO A 113 1.86 -8.52 9.23
C PRO A 113 2.08 -7.49 8.12
N VAL A 114 1.05 -6.68 7.86
CA VAL A 114 1.09 -5.61 6.85
C VAL A 114 0.70 -4.29 7.50
N LEU A 115 1.48 -3.25 7.23
CA LEU A 115 1.10 -1.87 7.51
C LEU A 115 0.96 -1.09 6.21
N SER A 116 0.21 0.01 6.26
CA SER A 116 0.14 1.00 5.20
C SER A 116 0.74 2.32 5.67
N VAL A 117 1.57 2.94 4.85
CA VAL A 117 1.96 4.35 4.98
C VAL A 117 1.24 5.13 3.90
N ALA A 118 0.42 6.10 4.29
CA ALA A 118 -0.41 6.89 3.38
C ALA A 118 -0.06 8.37 3.47
N LEU A 119 0.01 9.04 2.33
CA LEU A 119 0.11 10.49 2.27
C LEU A 119 -1.27 11.09 1.99
N ARG A 120 -1.70 12.01 2.84
CA ARG A 120 -3.05 12.57 2.83
C ARG A 120 -3.03 14.09 2.82
N THR A 121 -4.11 14.70 2.33
CA THR A 121 -4.32 16.16 2.29
C THR A 121 -5.25 16.68 3.38
N ASP A 122 -5.83 15.79 4.21
CA ASP A 122 -6.89 16.12 5.19
C ASP A 122 -6.43 16.19 6.66
N GLY A 123 -5.12 16.16 6.94
CA GLY A 123 -4.65 16.24 8.33
C GLY A 123 -4.52 17.67 8.82
N LEU A 124 -5.58 18.24 9.39
CA LEU A 124 -5.55 19.60 9.92
C LEU A 124 -5.25 19.61 11.45
N PRO A 125 -4.23 20.35 11.91
CA PRO A 125 -4.01 20.61 13.34
C PRO A 125 -5.25 21.18 14.04
N GLY A 126 -5.52 20.73 15.26
CA GLY A 126 -6.65 21.20 16.08
C GLY A 126 -8.01 20.63 15.68
N ARG A 127 -8.11 19.95 14.52
CA ARG A 127 -9.31 19.23 14.09
C ARG A 127 -9.10 17.72 14.11
N ASP A 128 -8.14 17.26 13.33
CA ASP A 128 -7.86 15.83 13.12
C ASP A 128 -6.62 15.37 13.91
N LEU A 129 -5.80 16.33 14.34
CA LEU A 129 -4.60 16.13 15.15
C LEU A 129 -4.73 16.96 16.44
N PRO A 130 -4.75 16.34 17.64
CA PRO A 130 -4.75 17.06 18.91
C PRO A 130 -3.60 18.07 18.98
N GLU A 131 -3.85 19.26 19.55
CA GLU A 131 -2.84 20.33 19.60
C GLU A 131 -1.61 19.98 20.46
N GLU A 132 -1.81 19.13 21.47
CA GLU A 132 -0.80 18.78 22.47
C GLU A 132 0.08 17.59 22.04
N GLU A 133 -0.46 16.69 21.22
CA GLU A 133 0.27 15.49 20.82
C GLU A 133 1.27 15.82 19.70
N ARG A 134 2.53 15.42 19.93
CA ARG A 134 3.63 15.66 18.98
C ARG A 134 4.51 14.44 18.79
N ILE A 135 4.90 14.21 17.54
CA ILE A 135 5.88 13.20 17.15
C ILE A 135 6.96 13.90 16.34
N ALA A 136 8.22 13.78 16.78
CA ALA A 136 9.35 14.51 16.22
C ALA A 136 9.08 16.03 16.10
N GLY A 137 8.42 16.62 17.10
CA GLY A 137 8.09 18.05 17.16
C GLY A 137 6.90 18.49 16.29
N ARG A 138 6.26 17.58 15.55
CA ARG A 138 5.16 17.87 14.62
C ARG A 138 3.81 17.46 15.21
N PRO A 139 2.71 18.20 14.93
CA PRO A 139 1.37 17.80 15.34
C PRO A 139 1.07 16.36 14.91
N ALA A 140 0.50 15.58 15.84
CA ALA A 140 0.26 14.17 15.61
C ALA A 140 -1.01 13.71 16.32
N ALA A 141 -1.52 12.57 15.88
CA ALA A 141 -2.53 11.78 16.58
C ALA A 141 -2.09 10.33 16.58
N SER A 142 -2.17 9.65 17.72
CA SER A 142 -1.84 8.22 17.78
C SER A 142 -2.88 7.38 18.51
N SER A 143 -2.95 6.12 18.10
CA SER A 143 -3.59 5.00 18.78
C SER A 143 -2.66 3.79 18.73
N ASP A 144 -3.10 2.65 19.27
CA ASP A 144 -2.29 1.43 19.29
C ASP A 144 -1.94 0.90 17.90
N SER A 145 -2.82 1.11 16.91
CA SER A 145 -2.67 0.57 15.55
C SER A 145 -2.48 1.63 14.47
N ARG A 146 -2.47 2.92 14.84
CA ARG A 146 -2.41 4.02 13.88
C ARG A 146 -1.64 5.20 14.44
N VAL A 147 -0.81 5.81 13.60
CA VAL A 147 -0.16 7.09 13.88
C VAL A 147 -0.36 8.00 12.68
N THR A 148 -0.75 9.25 12.92
CA THR A 148 -0.78 10.30 11.91
C THR A 148 0.11 11.45 12.35
N VAL A 149 0.99 11.92 11.47
CA VAL A 149 1.90 13.04 11.74
C VAL A 149 1.80 14.03 10.59
N LEU A 150 1.67 15.32 10.91
CA LEU A 150 1.71 16.37 9.91
C LEU A 150 3.11 16.45 9.29
N ASP A 151 3.22 16.67 7.99
CA ASP A 151 4.49 16.88 7.33
C ASP A 151 5.11 18.24 7.73
N PRO A 152 6.43 18.44 7.57
CA PRO A 152 7.08 19.71 7.91
C PRO A 152 6.50 20.94 7.19
N SER A 153 5.94 20.79 5.99
CA SER A 153 5.30 21.89 5.26
C SER A 153 3.90 22.24 5.76
N GLY A 154 3.29 21.38 6.60
CA GLY A 154 1.94 21.55 7.10
C GLY A 154 0.84 21.35 6.06
N ARG A 155 1.18 20.82 4.87
CA ARG A 155 0.25 20.65 3.74
C ARG A 155 -0.29 19.23 3.64
N PHE A 156 0.46 18.27 4.14
CA PHE A 156 0.15 16.85 4.06
C PHE A 156 0.25 16.21 5.44
N ALA A 157 -0.47 15.10 5.61
CA ALA A 157 -0.30 14.22 6.76
C ALA A 157 0.14 12.84 6.31
N VAL A 158 1.10 12.29 7.06
CA VAL A 158 1.56 10.92 6.92
C VAL A 158 0.79 10.08 7.91
N ARG A 159 -0.01 9.13 7.41
CA ARG A 159 -0.72 8.15 8.23
C ARG A 159 -0.07 6.78 8.08
N VAL A 160 0.40 6.24 9.20
CA VAL A 160 0.86 4.85 9.33
C VAL A 160 -0.21 4.06 10.06
N GLU A 161 -0.61 2.92 9.50
CA GLU A 161 -1.66 2.08 10.08
C GLU A 161 -1.41 0.60 9.83
N VAL A 162 -1.67 -0.21 10.85
CA VAL A 162 -1.64 -1.67 10.72
C VAL A 162 -2.88 -2.14 9.96
N GLY A 163 -2.69 -2.72 8.78
CA GLY A 163 -3.76 -3.30 7.98
C GLY A 163 -4.01 -4.79 8.30
N ARG A 164 -2.97 -5.50 8.73
CA ARG A 164 -3.04 -6.92 9.14
C ARG A 164 -1.99 -7.21 10.20
N GLY A 165 -2.36 -8.02 11.19
CA GLY A 165 -1.49 -8.38 12.30
C GLY A 165 -1.57 -7.35 13.41
N ASP A 166 -0.48 -7.19 14.15
CA ASP A 166 -0.41 -6.34 15.34
C ASP A 166 0.75 -5.34 15.23
N ALA A 167 0.62 -4.16 15.85
CA ALA A 167 1.64 -3.12 15.83
C ALA A 167 2.98 -3.58 16.42
N THR A 168 2.98 -4.54 17.34
CA THR A 168 4.20 -5.14 17.92
C THR A 168 5.13 -5.74 16.86
N ALA A 169 4.59 -6.25 15.75
CA ALA A 169 5.39 -6.73 14.62
C ALA A 169 6.18 -5.62 13.92
N PHE A 170 5.89 -4.36 14.24
CA PHE A 170 6.50 -3.16 13.68
C PHE A 170 7.13 -2.27 14.75
N GLY A 171 7.48 -2.82 15.92
CA GLY A 171 8.04 -2.04 17.04
C GLY A 171 6.99 -1.32 17.90
N GLY A 172 5.72 -1.73 17.81
CA GLY A 172 4.60 -1.13 18.54
C GLY A 172 4.30 0.29 18.10
N ARG A 173 3.57 1.05 18.94
CA ARG A 173 3.27 2.47 18.68
C ARG A 173 4.52 3.30 18.42
N ALA A 174 5.62 3.00 19.11
CA ALA A 174 6.91 3.70 18.91
C ALA A 174 7.47 3.48 17.51
N GLY A 175 7.41 2.27 16.97
CA GLY A 175 7.83 2.00 15.60
C GLY A 175 6.91 2.62 14.55
N LEU A 176 5.58 2.63 14.77
CA LEU A 176 4.65 3.35 13.90
C LEU A 176 4.96 4.87 13.88
N ALA A 177 5.27 5.44 15.05
CA ALA A 177 5.66 6.84 15.19
C ALA A 177 7.00 7.15 14.51
N ALA A 178 8.00 6.29 14.68
CA ALA A 178 9.29 6.43 14.01
C ALA A 178 9.13 6.37 12.49
N LEU A 179 8.31 5.44 11.98
CA LEU A 179 8.07 5.31 10.54
C LEU A 179 7.33 6.52 9.96
N ALA A 180 6.29 7.01 10.65
CA ALA A 180 5.59 8.23 10.25
C ALA A 180 6.54 9.43 10.26
N ALA A 181 7.44 9.47 11.25
CA ALA A 181 8.41 10.54 11.36
C ALA A 181 9.47 10.52 10.25
N ALA A 182 9.91 9.33 9.83
CA ALA A 182 10.90 9.11 8.80
C ALA A 182 10.36 9.22 7.36
N THR A 183 9.05 9.41 7.20
CA THR A 183 8.42 9.59 5.89
C THR A 183 8.63 11.01 5.40
N THR A 184 9.17 11.15 4.19
CA THR A 184 9.42 12.45 3.55
C THR A 184 8.67 12.53 2.24
N PRO A 185 7.67 13.42 2.11
CA PRO A 185 7.02 13.67 0.83
C PRO A 185 8.03 14.12 -0.24
N VAL A 186 7.81 13.71 -1.49
CA VAL A 186 8.56 14.27 -2.63
C VAL A 186 8.25 15.77 -2.79
N PRO A 187 9.02 16.55 -3.57
CA PRO A 187 8.83 18.00 -3.67
C PRO A 187 7.41 18.44 -4.07
N ASP A 188 6.78 17.72 -4.99
CA ASP A 188 5.38 17.92 -5.37
C ASP A 188 4.58 16.61 -5.38
N PRO A 189 4.02 16.19 -4.24
CA PRO A 189 3.28 14.93 -4.15
C PRO A 189 2.03 14.85 -5.05
N ALA A 190 1.51 15.99 -5.51
CA ALA A 190 0.36 16.04 -6.41
C ALA A 190 0.76 15.77 -7.87
N ASP A 191 2.03 15.99 -8.23
CA ASP A 191 2.58 15.67 -9.54
C ASP A 191 3.19 14.26 -9.57
N ARG A 192 2.55 13.33 -10.29
CA ARG A 192 3.06 11.95 -10.45
C ARG A 192 4.42 11.89 -11.14
N GLY A 193 4.81 12.93 -11.88
CA GLY A 193 6.13 13.05 -12.50
C GLY A 193 7.26 13.15 -11.48
N THR A 194 6.99 13.54 -10.24
CA THR A 194 8.00 13.65 -9.18
C THR A 194 8.03 12.45 -8.24
N TRP A 195 7.19 11.43 -8.48
CA TRP A 195 7.11 10.26 -7.61
C TRP A 195 8.31 9.33 -7.80
N VAL A 196 8.72 8.65 -6.73
CA VAL A 196 9.91 7.78 -6.71
C VAL A 196 9.54 6.31 -6.90
N ALA A 197 10.35 5.56 -7.64
CA ALA A 197 10.12 4.14 -7.92
C ALA A 197 10.40 3.21 -6.73
N ASP A 198 11.31 3.61 -5.84
CA ASP A 198 11.62 2.88 -4.62
C ASP A 198 11.41 3.79 -3.41
N PRO A 199 10.28 3.63 -2.69
CA PRO A 199 10.03 4.44 -1.51
C PRO A 199 10.91 4.04 -0.33
N LEU A 200 11.61 2.90 -0.33
CA LEU A 200 12.40 2.41 0.82
C LEU A 200 13.88 2.82 0.75
N THR A 201 14.33 3.32 -0.39
CA THR A 201 15.60 4.03 -0.49
C THR A 201 15.33 5.49 -0.13
N GLY A 202 15.79 5.95 1.02
CA GLY A 202 15.83 7.38 1.31
C GLY A 202 16.56 8.15 0.18
N PRO A 203 16.37 9.48 0.07
CA PRO A 203 17.15 10.30 -0.85
C PRO A 203 18.65 10.21 -0.60
#